data_AF-A0A1H7ET99-F1
#
_entry.id   AF-A0A1H7ET99-F1
#
_cell.length_a   1.000
_cell.length_b   1.000
_cell.length_c   1.000
_cell.angle_alpha   90.00
_cell.angle_beta   90.00
_cell.angle_gamma   90.00
#
_symmetry.space_group_name_H-M   'P 1'
#
loop_
_entity.id
_entity.type
_entity.pdbx_description
1 polymer ?
#
loop_
_entity_poly.entity_id
_entity_poly.type
_entity_poly.pdbx_seq_one_letter_code
_entity_poly.pdbx_strand_id
1 'polypeptide(L)'
;MNRLRDVRQEFWHRAHAWPGAESYWKFDDAPDFDALTALYRLDEESPMPREGPEYNIFHTVIDGLTVRFTEDRFHVQAVVEGRLREDRLQALQRTLLTTLERLDASRWEIEGL
;
A
#
# COMPACT_ATOMS: atom_id res chain seq x y z
N MET A 1 -4.32 1.09 -16.53
CA MET A 1 -5.11 1.78 -15.48
C MET A 1 -4.40 1.52 -14.17
N ASN A 2 -4.35 2.46 -13.22
CA ASN A 2 -3.72 2.23 -11.91
C ASN A 2 -4.77 2.50 -10.84
N ARG A 3 -5.43 1.42 -10.40
CA ARG A 3 -6.55 1.48 -9.47
C ARG A 3 -6.07 1.68 -8.03
N LEU A 4 -4.84 1.28 -7.68
CA LEU A 4 -4.18 1.67 -6.42
C LEU A 4 -4.11 3.21 -6.27
N ARG A 5 -3.76 3.93 -7.33
CA ARG A 5 -3.73 5.40 -7.30
C ARG A 5 -5.13 5.98 -7.19
N ASP A 6 -6.11 5.40 -7.90
CA ASP A 6 -7.50 5.85 -7.84
C ASP A 6 -8.10 5.69 -6.41
N VAL A 7 -7.80 4.59 -5.70
CA VAL A 7 -8.26 4.38 -4.31
C VAL A 7 -7.56 5.32 -3.33
N ARG A 8 -6.26 5.60 -3.50
CA ARG A 8 -5.53 6.63 -2.72
C ARG A 8 -6.15 8.01 -2.89
N GLN A 9 -6.44 8.39 -4.13
CA GLN A 9 -7.03 9.68 -4.45
C GLN A 9 -8.43 9.83 -3.84
N GLU A 10 -9.26 8.80 -3.97
CA GLU A 10 -10.59 8.80 -3.37
C GLU A 10 -10.51 8.84 -1.83
N PHE A 11 -9.59 8.10 -1.20
CA PHE A 11 -9.38 8.13 0.25
C PHE A 11 -8.99 9.53 0.74
N TRP A 12 -8.01 10.16 0.08
CA TRP A 12 -7.60 11.52 0.38
C TRP A 12 -8.75 12.51 0.18
N HIS A 13 -9.50 12.37 -0.92
CA HIS A 13 -10.63 13.23 -1.23
C HIS A 13 -11.71 13.15 -0.16
N ARG A 14 -12.08 11.95 0.31
CA ARG A 14 -13.06 11.79 1.41
C ARG A 14 -12.60 12.43 2.71
N ALA A 15 -11.30 12.39 3.00
CA ALA A 15 -10.75 13.02 4.20
C ALA A 15 -10.73 14.57 4.13
N HIS A 16 -10.81 15.14 2.92
CA HIS A 16 -10.69 16.59 2.68
C HIS A 16 -11.87 17.18 1.88
N ALA A 17 -12.97 16.44 1.78
CA ALA A 17 -14.11 16.84 0.96
C ALA A 17 -14.77 18.10 1.51
N TRP A 18 -15.16 19.02 0.61
CA TRP A 18 -16.04 20.14 0.92
C TRP A 18 -17.50 19.82 0.53
N PRO A 19 -18.49 20.57 1.04
CA PRO A 19 -19.88 20.39 0.64
C PRO A 19 -20.05 20.50 -0.89
N GLY A 20 -20.61 19.45 -1.51
CA GLY A 20 -20.81 19.36 -2.96
C GLY A 20 -19.64 18.76 -3.76
N ALA A 21 -18.59 18.27 -3.09
CA ALA A 21 -17.53 17.54 -3.77
C ALA A 21 -18.02 16.17 -4.26
N GLU A 22 -17.74 15.84 -5.52
CA GLU A 22 -18.11 14.56 -6.15
C GLU A 22 -17.03 13.50 -5.92
N SER A 23 -17.42 12.23 -5.98
CA SER A 23 -16.49 11.09 -5.87
C SER A 23 -15.49 11.07 -7.03
N TYR A 24 -14.21 10.84 -6.73
CA TYR A 24 -13.17 10.56 -7.73
C TYR A 24 -13.11 9.07 -8.09
N TRP A 25 -13.77 8.23 -7.30
CA TRP A 25 -13.95 6.83 -7.62
C TRP A 25 -14.83 6.63 -8.85
N LYS A 26 -14.27 5.97 -9.86
CA LYS A 26 -14.86 5.82 -11.22
C LYS A 26 -15.24 4.38 -11.58
N PHE A 27 -15.16 3.45 -10.62
CA PHE A 27 -15.46 2.04 -10.83
C PHE A 27 -16.84 1.70 -10.26
N ASP A 28 -17.44 0.62 -10.76
CA ASP A 28 -18.81 0.22 -10.40
C ASP A 28 -18.91 -0.37 -8.98
N ASP A 29 -17.81 -0.85 -8.42
CA ASP A 29 -17.72 -1.36 -7.06
C ASP A 29 -17.34 -0.26 -6.05
N ALA A 30 -17.29 -0.57 -4.76
CA ALA A 30 -16.83 0.38 -3.75
C ALA A 30 -15.29 0.39 -3.65
N PRO A 31 -14.65 1.53 -3.35
CA PRO A 31 -13.22 1.57 -3.04
C PRO A 31 -12.92 0.79 -1.75
N ASP A 32 -11.88 -0.04 -1.77
CA ASP A 32 -11.49 -0.89 -0.64
C ASP A 32 -10.47 -0.18 0.28
N PHE A 33 -10.97 0.67 1.18
CA PHE A 33 -10.11 1.42 2.10
C PHE A 33 -9.52 0.57 3.23
N ASP A 34 -10.15 -0.55 3.54
CA ASP A 34 -9.63 -1.48 4.54
C ASP A 34 -8.35 -2.13 4.01
N ALA A 35 -8.37 -2.59 2.75
CA ALA A 35 -7.16 -3.06 2.07
C ALA A 35 -6.11 -1.95 1.92
N LEU A 36 -6.52 -0.70 1.67
CA LEU A 36 -5.59 0.43 1.58
C LEU A 36 -4.91 0.73 2.92
N THR A 37 -5.65 0.62 4.02
CA THR A 37 -5.12 0.82 5.38
C THR A 37 -4.23 -0.34 5.82
N ALA A 38 -4.51 -1.55 5.33
CA ALA A 38 -3.67 -2.73 5.55
C ALA A 38 -2.40 -2.75 4.67
N LEU A 39 -2.37 -2.00 3.57
CA LEU A 39 -1.22 -1.92 2.67
C LEU A 39 0.04 -1.52 3.46
N TYR A 40 1.13 -2.25 3.25
CA TYR A 40 2.42 -2.11 3.96
C TYR A 40 2.47 -2.59 5.42
N ARG A 41 1.42 -3.25 5.91
CA ARG A 41 1.47 -3.95 7.20
C ARG A 41 1.74 -5.42 6.96
N LEU A 42 2.58 -6.03 7.79
CA LEU A 42 2.80 -7.47 7.74
C LEU A 42 1.58 -8.23 8.29
N ASP A 43 1.03 -7.71 9.39
CA ASP A 43 -0.11 -8.23 10.14
C ASP A 43 -0.83 -7.09 10.90
N GLU A 44 -1.90 -7.42 11.61
CA GLU A 44 -2.71 -6.46 12.38
C GLU A 44 -1.99 -5.87 13.59
N GLU A 45 -0.92 -6.52 14.07
CA GLU A 45 -0.11 -6.03 15.19
C GLU A 45 1.00 -5.06 14.70
N SER A 46 1.36 -5.16 13.42
CA SER A 46 2.37 -4.31 12.80
C SER A 46 1.94 -2.83 12.84
N PRO A 47 2.86 -1.90 13.13
CA PRO A 47 2.57 -0.47 13.11
C PRO A 47 1.96 -0.03 11.78
N MET A 48 1.03 0.94 11.86
CA MET A 48 0.51 1.60 10.66
C MET A 48 1.67 2.26 9.90
N PRO A 49 1.77 2.07 8.57
CA PRO A 49 2.76 2.77 7.78
C PRO A 49 2.51 4.28 7.87
N ARG A 50 3.59 5.05 7.92
CA ARG A 50 3.55 6.51 7.92
C ARG A 50 4.08 7.01 6.58
N GLU A 51 3.38 7.97 6.00
CA GLU A 51 3.93 8.71 4.86
C GLU A 51 5.15 9.51 5.32
N GLY A 52 6.22 9.40 4.55
CA GLY A 52 7.46 10.13 4.75
C GLY A 52 7.36 11.59 4.32
N PRO A 53 8.46 12.35 4.40
CA PRO A 53 8.49 13.74 3.95
C PRO A 53 8.38 13.88 2.42
N GLU A 54 8.73 12.81 1.69
CA GLU A 54 8.62 12.73 0.24
C GLU A 54 7.31 12.03 -0.15
N TYR A 55 6.63 12.58 -1.15
CA TYR A 55 5.37 12.05 -1.67
C TYR A 55 5.55 10.60 -2.13
N ASN A 56 4.54 9.76 -1.90
CA ASN A 56 4.52 8.33 -2.25
C ASN A 56 5.59 7.46 -1.55
N ILE A 57 6.30 7.99 -0.56
CA ILE A 57 7.22 7.20 0.26
C ILE A 57 6.55 6.88 1.60
N PHE A 58 6.48 5.61 1.95
CA PHE A 58 5.89 5.12 3.19
C PHE A 58 6.90 4.34 4.00
N HIS A 59 6.83 4.45 5.33
CA HIS A 59 7.72 3.78 6.25
C HIS A 59 6.95 3.01 7.31
N THR A 60 7.42 1.82 7.64
CA THR A 60 6.97 1.07 8.82
C THR A 60 8.15 0.35 9.47
N VAL A 61 7.89 -0.32 10.58
CA VAL A 61 8.88 -1.15 11.30
C VAL A 61 8.35 -2.56 11.40
N ILE A 62 9.15 -3.54 10.95
CA ILE A 62 8.85 -4.97 11.02
C ILE A 62 10.00 -5.66 11.74
N ASP A 63 9.72 -6.37 12.83
CA ASP A 63 10.73 -7.04 13.67
C ASP A 63 11.91 -6.10 14.05
N GLY A 64 11.63 -4.81 14.27
CA GLY A 64 12.63 -3.79 14.62
C GLY A 64 13.44 -3.23 13.45
N LEU A 65 13.19 -3.68 12.21
CA LEU A 65 13.83 -3.16 11.01
C LEU A 65 12.92 -2.17 10.29
N THR A 66 13.49 -1.05 9.84
CA THR A 66 12.77 -0.11 8.97
C THR A 66 12.50 -0.75 7.62
N VAL A 67 11.26 -0.65 7.16
CA VAL A 67 10.89 -1.00 5.79
C VAL A 67 10.32 0.24 5.12
N ARG A 68 10.92 0.60 3.99
CA ARG A 68 10.53 1.73 3.16
C ARG A 68 9.84 1.23 1.89
N PHE A 69 8.68 1.78 1.60
CA PHE A 69 7.91 1.53 0.39
C PHE A 69 7.89 2.79 -0.46
N THR A 70 8.11 2.64 -1.76
CA THR A 70 8.04 3.74 -2.72
C THR A 70 7.05 3.37 -3.82
N GLU A 71 5.97 4.12 -3.92
CA GLU A 71 4.94 3.94 -4.97
C GLU A 71 5.29 4.79 -6.20
N ASP A 72 5.42 4.14 -7.36
CA ASP A 72 5.45 4.78 -8.67
C ASP A 72 4.23 4.35 -9.49
N ARG A 73 4.15 4.80 -10.74
CA ARG A 73 2.98 4.67 -11.60
C ARG A 73 2.51 3.23 -11.80
N PHE A 74 3.41 2.24 -11.80
CA PHE A 74 3.05 0.83 -12.05
C PHE A 74 3.87 -0.16 -11.21
N HIS A 75 4.63 0.32 -10.23
CA HIS A 75 5.42 -0.54 -9.37
C HIS A 75 5.43 0.01 -7.96
N VAL A 76 5.64 -0.89 -7.00
CA VAL A 76 5.90 -0.54 -5.61
C VAL A 76 7.23 -1.18 -5.25
N GLN A 77 8.20 -0.35 -4.86
CA GLN A 77 9.49 -0.84 -4.38
C GLN A 77 9.43 -0.96 -2.86
N ALA A 78 9.79 -2.11 -2.31
CA ALA A 78 9.99 -2.31 -0.88
C ALA A 78 11.48 -2.50 -0.57
N VAL A 79 12.03 -1.70 0.34
CA VAL A 79 13.42 -1.79 0.81
C VAL A 79 13.42 -2.05 2.31
N VAL A 80 14.00 -3.17 2.71
CA VAL A 80 14.24 -3.52 4.12
C VAL A 80 15.64 -3.02 4.50
N GLU A 81 15.73 -2.15 5.50
CA GLU A 81 17.01 -1.67 6.01
C GLU A 81 17.61 -2.69 6.98
N GLY A 82 18.25 -3.71 6.41
CA GLY A 82 18.82 -4.83 7.13
C GLY A 82 18.39 -6.16 6.52
N ARG A 83 18.20 -7.17 7.35
CA ARG A 83 17.79 -8.50 6.90
C ARG A 83 16.67 -9.05 7.77
N LEU A 84 15.47 -9.14 7.21
CA LEU A 84 14.39 -9.89 7.82
C LEU A 84 14.75 -11.38 7.86
N ARG A 85 14.17 -12.09 8.84
CA ARG A 85 14.15 -13.55 8.79
C ARG A 85 13.40 -14.01 7.54
N GLU A 86 13.79 -15.16 7.00
CA GLU A 86 13.27 -15.67 5.73
C GLU A 86 11.74 -15.85 5.75
N ASP A 87 11.19 -16.40 6.82
CA ASP A 87 9.75 -16.56 7.04
C ASP A 87 9.02 -15.21 7.05
N ARG A 88 9.64 -14.19 7.63
CA ARG A 88 9.11 -12.83 7.70
C ARG A 88 9.15 -12.11 6.35
N LEU A 89 10.24 -12.29 5.60
CA LEU A 89 10.35 -11.76 4.25
C LEU A 89 9.27 -12.39 3.33
N GLN A 90 9.11 -13.71 3.38
CA GLN A 90 8.09 -14.41 2.59
C GLN A 90 6.67 -13.98 2.99
N ALA A 91 6.42 -13.80 4.29
CA ALA A 91 5.14 -13.27 4.76
C ALA A 91 4.90 -11.84 4.26
N LEU A 92 5.91 -10.96 4.30
CA LEU A 92 5.82 -9.58 3.77
C LEU A 92 5.51 -9.59 2.28
N GLN A 93 6.26 -10.38 1.50
CA GLN A 93 6.07 -10.53 0.06
C GLN A 93 4.65 -11.00 -0.27
N ARG A 94 4.17 -12.06 0.40
CA ARG A 94 2.82 -12.58 0.19
C ARG A 94 1.74 -11.56 0.56
N THR A 95 1.84 -10.94 1.74
CA THR A 95 0.84 -9.96 2.21
C THR A 95 0.80 -8.75 1.28
N LEU A 96 1.97 -8.23 0.88
CA LEU A 96 2.06 -7.12 -0.06
C LEU A 96 1.42 -7.47 -1.40
N LEU A 97 1.79 -8.62 -1.97
CA LEU A 97 1.27 -9.09 -3.25
C LEU A 97 -0.25 -9.24 -3.23
N THR A 98 -0.79 -9.99 -2.26
CA THR A 98 -2.24 -10.21 -2.14
C THR A 98 -3.01 -8.90 -1.93
N THR A 99 -2.44 -7.96 -1.16
CA THR A 99 -3.09 -6.67 -0.91
C THR A 99 -3.09 -5.79 -2.16
N LEU A 100 -1.98 -5.74 -2.90
CA LEU A 100 -1.89 -5.01 -4.16
C LEU A 100 -2.82 -5.58 -5.23
N GLU A 101 -2.90 -6.91 -5.36
CA GLU A 101 -3.82 -7.58 -6.28
C GLU A 101 -5.29 -7.29 -5.94
N ARG A 102 -5.63 -7.27 -4.65
CA ARG A 102 -6.96 -6.89 -4.16
C ARG A 102 -7.29 -5.43 -4.49
N LEU A 103 -6.37 -4.51 -4.24
CA LEU A 103 -6.57 -3.08 -4.49
C LEU A 103 -6.65 -2.74 -5.98
N ASP A 104 -5.79 -3.35 -6.79
CA ASP A 104 -5.65 -3.02 -8.21
C ASP A 104 -6.56 -3.87 -9.11
N ALA A 105 -7.23 -4.89 -8.54
CA ALA A 105 -8.05 -5.88 -9.25
C ALA A 105 -7.32 -6.50 -10.46
N SER A 106 -6.01 -6.67 -10.33
CA SER A 106 -5.08 -7.11 -11.38
C SER A 106 -4.01 -8.00 -10.76
N ARG A 107 -3.36 -8.86 -11.56
CA ARG A 107 -2.25 -9.68 -11.09
C ARG A 107 -1.00 -8.82 -10.90
N TRP A 108 -0.30 -9.05 -9.80
CA TRP A 108 1.00 -8.45 -9.51
C TRP A 108 2.07 -9.54 -9.49
N GLU A 109 3.32 -9.15 -9.63
CA GLU A 109 4.47 -10.05 -9.56
C GLU A 109 5.61 -9.35 -8.82
N ILE A 110 6.50 -10.14 -8.20
CA ILE A 110 7.70 -9.62 -7.55
C ILE A 110 8.85 -9.79 -8.53
N GLU A 111 9.50 -8.68 -8.88
CA GLU A 111 10.71 -8.67 -9.69
C GLU A 111 11.96 -8.80 -8.79
N GLY A 112 12.97 -9.55 -9.24
CA GLY A 112 14.31 -9.56 -8.64
C GLY A 112 14.47 -10.39 -7.36
N LEU A 113 13.97 -11.63 -7.36
CA LEU A 113 14.32 -12.64 -6.35
C LEU A 113 15.74 -13.18 -6.55
#